data_AF-A0A495ZMS2-F1
#
_entry.id   AF-A0A495ZMS2-F1
#
_cell.length_a   1.000
_cell.length_b   1.000
_cell.length_c   1.000
_cell.angle_alpha   90.00
_cell.angle_beta   90.00
_cell.angle_gamma   90.00
#
_symmetry.space_group_name_H-M   'P 1'
#
loop_
_entity.id
_entity.type
_entity.pdbx_description
1 polymer ?
#
loop_
_entity_poly.entity_id
_entity_poly.type
_entity_poly.pdbx_seq_one_letter_code
_entity_poly.pdbx_strand_id
1 'polypeptide(L)' 'MSWVETVGWASDIDVARAESALERAKEQLATDAPDLNRPRAEAALARAQNRIKVASDL' A
#
# COMPACT_ATOMS: atom_id res chain seq x y z
N MET A 1 6.20 -23.38 -17.32
CA MET A 1 6.14 -22.14 -16.52
C MET A 1 6.80 -21.05 -17.33
N SER A 2 6.01 -20.18 -17.98
CA SER A 2 6.55 -19.06 -18.73
C SER A 2 6.75 -17.86 -17.79
N TRP A 3 7.85 -17.14 -17.93
CA TRP A 3 8.19 -16.02 -17.05
C TRP A 3 7.13 -14.89 -17.03
N VAL A 4 6.27 -14.82 -18.05
CA VAL A 4 5.22 -13.79 -18.17
C VAL A 4 4.11 -13.96 -17.14
N GLU A 5 3.76 -15.20 -16.78
CA GLU A 5 2.70 -15.49 -15.80
C GLU A 5 3.17 -15.14 -14.37
N THR A 6 4.44 -15.36 -14.07
CA THR A 6 5.06 -15.02 -12.78
C THR A 6 5.10 -13.51 -12.54
N VAL A 7 5.35 -12.72 -13.59
CA VAL A 7 5.40 -11.25 -13.49
C VAL A 7 4.01 -10.67 -13.22
N GLY A 8 2.96 -11.15 -13.92
CA GLY A 8 1.58 -10.72 -13.68
C GLY A 8 1.12 -10.99 -12.24
N TRP A 9 1.41 -12.18 -11.71
CA TRP A 9 1.11 -12.52 -10.31
C TRP A 9 1.91 -11.69 -9.31
N ALA A 10 3.17 -11.35 -9.61
CA ALA A 10 3.99 -10.53 -8.73
C ALA A 10 3.41 -9.10 -8.61
N SER A 11 2.97 -8.50 -9.72
CA SER A 11 2.31 -7.19 -9.72
C SER A 11 0.98 -7.20 -8.97
N ASP A 12 0.14 -8.22 -9.18
CA ASP A 12 -1.14 -8.34 -8.45
C ASP A 12 -0.93 -8.48 -6.94
N ILE A 13 0.07 -9.27 -6.54
CA ILE A 13 0.45 -9.44 -5.13
C ILE A 13 0.96 -8.13 -4.54
N ASP A 14 1.74 -7.35 -5.29
CA ASP A 14 2.24 -6.05 -4.82
C ASP A 14 1.11 -5.01 -4.68
N VAL A 15 0.13 -5.02 -5.58
CA VAL A 15 -1.09 -4.17 -5.47
C VAL A 15 -1.87 -4.54 -4.22
N ALA A 16 -2.21 -5.82 -4.02
CA ALA A 16 -2.99 -6.26 -2.87
C ALA A 16 -2.29 -5.96 -1.53
N ARG A 17 -0.96 -6.08 -1.49
CA ARG A 17 -0.16 -5.68 -0.31
C ARG A 17 -0.20 -4.16 -0.08
N ALA A 18 -0.12 -3.37 -1.15
CA ALA A 18 -0.16 -1.92 -1.05
C ALA A 18 -1.55 -1.43 -0.59
N GLU A 19 -2.64 -2.05 -1.06
CA GLU A 19 -4.01 -1.78 -0.60
C GLU A 19 -4.19 -2.12 0.89
N SER A 20 -3.71 -3.29 1.31
CA SER A 20 -3.74 -3.68 2.72
C SER A 20 -2.92 -2.74 3.62
N ALA A 21 -1.84 -2.14 3.10
CA ALA A 21 -1.06 -1.14 3.83
C ALA A 21 -1.79 0.22 3.89
N LEU A 22 -2.50 0.58 2.82
CA LEU A 22 -3.32 1.79 2.75
C LEU A 22 -4.44 1.75 3.79
N GLU A 23 -5.19 0.65 3.88
CA GLU A 23 -6.28 0.50 4.85
C GLU A 23 -5.78 0.63 6.28
N ARG A 24 -4.71 -0.10 6.65
CA ARG A 24 -4.12 0.01 8.00
C ARG A 24 -3.69 1.43 8.34
N ALA A 25 -3.08 2.15 7.39
CA ALA A 25 -2.67 3.53 7.61
C ALA A 25 -3.88 4.46 7.81
N LYS A 26 -4.98 4.25 7.06
CA LYS A 26 -6.24 4.99 7.25
C LYS A 26 -6.86 4.70 8.62
N GLU A 27 -6.94 3.44 9.02
CA GLU A 27 -7.47 3.03 10.33
C GLU A 27 -6.64 3.62 11.48
N GLN A 28 -5.31 3.61 11.36
CA GLN A 28 -4.42 4.22 12.33
C GLN A 28 -4.66 5.73 12.45
N LEU A 29 -4.80 6.44 11.33
CA LEU A 29 -5.09 7.87 11.31
C LEU A 29 -6.49 8.21 11.84
N ALA A 30 -7.46 7.30 11.68
CA ALA A 30 -8.82 7.44 12.19
C ALA A 30 -8.94 7.16 13.69
N THR A 31 -8.06 6.34 14.25
CA THR A 31 -8.06 5.98 15.69
C THR A 31 -7.64 7.15 16.59
N ASP A 32 -6.98 8.17 16.02
CA ASP A 32 -6.55 9.41 16.69
C ASP A 32 -5.91 9.20 18.07
N ALA A 33 -5.12 8.12 18.18
CA ALA A 33 -4.51 7.72 19.43
C ALA A 33 -3.53 8.81 19.93
N PRO A 34 -3.48 9.10 21.23
CA PRO A 34 -2.66 10.19 21.78
C PRO A 34 -1.14 10.00 21.57
N ASP A 35 -0.69 8.77 21.33
CA ASP A 35 0.67 8.38 21.02
C ASP A 35 0.90 8.10 19.52
N LEU A 36 -0.12 8.35 18.68
CA LEU A 36 -0.02 8.18 17.24
C LEU A 36 1.01 9.15 16.66
N ASN A 37 2.06 8.59 16.05
CA ASN A 37 2.96 9.36 15.22
C ASN A 37 2.27 9.64 13.86
N ARG A 38 1.41 10.66 13.85
CA ARG A 38 0.63 11.10 12.70
C ARG A 38 1.48 11.35 11.44
N PRO A 39 2.63 12.09 11.50
CA PRO A 39 3.50 12.26 10.34
C PRO A 39 4.01 10.94 9.74
N ARG A 40 4.33 9.95 10.60
CA ARG A 40 4.76 8.62 10.14
C ARG A 40 3.63 7.85 9.47
N ALA A 41 2.41 7.92 10.01
CA ALA A 41 1.24 7.26 9.44
C ALA A 41 0.83 7.89 8.10
N GLU A 42 0.87 9.22 7.97
CA GLU A 42 0.65 9.93 6.70
C GLU A 42 1.71 9.56 5.65
N ALA A 43 2.98 9.50 6.03
CA ALA A 43 4.04 9.05 5.13
C ALA A 43 3.85 7.59 4.67
N ALA A 44 3.31 6.72 5.53
CA ALA A 44 2.97 5.34 5.17
C ALA A 44 1.82 5.28 4.16
N LEU A 45 0.77 6.08 4.39
CA LEU A 45 -0.37 6.21 3.49
C LEU A 45 0.06 6.69 2.10
N ALA A 46 0.87 7.76 2.03
CA ALA A 46 1.36 8.30 0.76
C ALA A 46 2.20 7.27 -0.02
N ARG A 47 3.03 6.48 0.66
CA ARG A 47 3.81 5.40 0.02
C ARG A 47 2.91 4.29 -0.53
N ALA A 48 1.87 3.90 0.20
CA ALA A 48 0.92 2.89 -0.25
C ALA A 48 0.15 3.37 -1.50
N GLN A 49 -0.35 4.61 -1.48
CA GLN A 49 -1.00 5.23 -2.63
C GLN A 49 -0.09 5.27 -3.87
N ASN A 50 1.18 5.66 -3.68
CA ASN A 50 2.13 5.72 -4.78
C ASN A 50 2.41 4.33 -5.39
N ARG A 51 2.55 3.29 -4.57
CA ARG A 51 2.72 1.91 -5.04
C ARG A 51 1.53 1.42 -5.87
N ILE A 52 0.30 1.67 -5.40
CA ILE A 52 -0.91 1.30 -6.14
C ILE A 52 -0.96 2.03 -7.48
N LYS A 53 -0.67 3.34 -7.47
CA LYS A 53 -0.66 4.15 -8.69
C LYS A 53 0.35 3.62 -9.71
N VAL A 54 1.60 3.42 -9.31
CA VAL A 54 2.66 2.91 -10.20
C VAL A 54 2.31 1.53 -10.74
N ALA A 55 1.73 0.65 -9.92
CA ALA A 55 1.31 -0.67 -10.36
C ALA A 55 0.08 -0.66 -11.30
N SER A 56 -0.78 0.36 -11.19
CA SER A 56 -1.94 0.54 -12.08
C SER A 56 -1.57 1.18 -13.42
N ASP A 57 -0.48 1.96 -13.45
CA ASP A 57 0.04 2.64 -14.65
C ASP A 57 1.02 1.74 -15.45
N LEU A 58 1.24 0.48 -15.03
CA LEU A 58 2.16 -0.50 -15.62
C LEU A 58 1.50 -1.43 -16.64
#